data_AF-A0A0Q4P5G9-F1
#
_entry.id   AF-A0A0Q4P5G9-F1
#
_cell.length_a   1.000
_cell.length_b   1.000
_cell.length_c   1.000
_cell.angle_alpha   90.00
_cell.angle_beta   90.00
_cell.angle_gamma   90.00
#
_symmetry.space_group_name_H-M   'P 1'
#
loop_
_entity.id
_entity.type
_entity.pdbx_description
1 polymer ?
#
loop_
_entity_poly.entity_id
_entity_poly.type
_entity_poly.pdbx_seq_one_letter_code
_entity_poly.pdbx_strand_id
1 'polypeptide(L)'
;MGRVLAQVKRDQRGVCSFSGIATDNGVATFIRPMQDGGTLHVNNLLFLDSEASELFKTFDWTIGPHLQIVVDLFAATPDFAATVNPKGKLLLKSLAALDQDAVAWHRQQFIAKHLSAP
;
A
#
# COMPACT_ATOMS: atom_id res chain seq x y z
N MET A 1 -8.44 -5.95 -16.69
CA MET A 1 -8.04 -5.10 -15.55
C MET A 1 -9.19 -4.81 -14.57
N GLY A 2 -10.31 -4.22 -15.02
CA GLY A 2 -11.40 -3.77 -14.12
C GLY A 2 -11.99 -4.82 -13.16
N ARG A 3 -12.07 -6.10 -13.55
CA ARG A 3 -12.58 -7.17 -12.66
C ARG A 3 -11.71 -7.39 -11.40
N VAL A 4 -10.39 -7.36 -11.55
CA VAL A 4 -9.45 -7.56 -10.43
C VAL A 4 -9.48 -6.37 -9.48
N LEU A 5 -9.47 -5.14 -10.02
CA LEU A 5 -9.56 -3.92 -9.21
C LEU A 5 -10.88 -3.87 -8.40
N ALA A 6 -11.99 -4.23 -9.02
CA ALA A 6 -13.28 -4.33 -8.33
C ALA A 6 -13.31 -5.46 -7.28
N GLN A 7 -12.57 -6.54 -7.50
CA GLN A 7 -12.45 -7.63 -6.52
C GLN A 7 -11.71 -7.16 -5.27
N VAL A 8 -10.60 -6.42 -5.41
CA VAL A 8 -9.84 -5.88 -4.26
C VAL A 8 -10.73 -5.02 -3.36
N LYS A 9 -11.56 -4.13 -3.94
CA LYS A 9 -12.52 -3.32 -3.17
C LYS A 9 -13.53 -4.18 -2.42
N ARG A 10 -14.06 -5.24 -3.06
CA ARG A 10 -15.00 -6.17 -2.42
C ARG A 10 -14.35 -6.95 -1.27
N ASP A 11 -13.14 -7.45 -1.49
CA ASP A 11 -12.39 -8.22 -0.49
C ASP A 11 -12.05 -7.38 0.74
N GLN A 12 -11.69 -6.11 0.52
CA GLN A 12 -11.44 -5.16 1.61
C GLN A 12 -12.71 -4.56 2.22
N ARG A 13 -13.89 -4.86 1.66
CA ARG A 13 -15.20 -4.34 2.10
C ARG A 13 -15.21 -2.81 2.23
N GLY A 14 -14.53 -2.13 1.32
CA GLY A 14 -14.40 -0.66 1.34
C GLY A 14 -13.55 -0.10 2.47
N VAL A 15 -12.71 -0.91 3.14
CA VAL A 15 -11.83 -0.45 4.22
C VAL A 15 -10.41 -0.23 3.69
N CYS A 16 -9.87 0.98 3.85
CA CYS A 16 -8.51 1.31 3.48
C CYS A 16 -7.50 0.47 4.27
N SER A 17 -6.57 -0.17 3.58
CA SER A 17 -5.54 -1.02 4.18
C SER A 17 -4.53 -0.22 5.01
N PHE A 18 -4.34 1.07 4.72
CA PHE A 18 -3.40 1.93 5.45
C PHE A 18 -3.98 2.46 6.77
N SER A 19 -5.15 3.09 6.70
CA SER A 19 -5.80 3.72 7.88
C SER A 19 -6.66 2.73 8.68
N GLY A 20 -7.14 1.66 8.05
CA GLY A 20 -8.09 0.72 8.63
C GLY A 20 -9.52 1.27 8.73
N ILE A 21 -9.80 2.41 8.09
CA ILE A 21 -11.09 3.12 8.12
C ILE A 21 -11.87 2.84 6.83
N ALA A 22 -13.20 2.80 6.92
CA ALA A 22 -14.07 2.70 5.75
C ALA A 22 -13.97 3.96 4.89
N THR A 23 -13.90 3.78 3.57
CA THR A 23 -13.73 4.87 2.61
C THR A 23 -14.49 4.61 1.32
N ASP A 24 -15.12 5.67 0.81
CA ASP A 24 -15.77 5.66 -0.51
C ASP A 24 -14.79 6.03 -1.63
N ASN A 25 -13.66 6.67 -1.28
CA ASN A 25 -12.64 7.17 -2.20
C ASN A 25 -11.49 6.18 -2.40
N GLY A 26 -11.60 4.96 -1.88
CA GLY A 26 -10.54 3.98 -1.98
C GLY A 26 -10.32 3.46 -3.41
N VAL A 27 -9.06 3.27 -3.76
CA VAL A 27 -8.58 2.78 -5.05
C VAL A 27 -7.76 1.50 -4.87
N ALA A 28 -7.75 0.65 -5.89
CA ALA A 28 -6.90 -0.53 -5.93
C ALA A 28 -5.51 -0.14 -6.45
N THR A 29 -4.49 -0.26 -5.61
CA THR A 29 -3.12 0.22 -5.86
C THR A 29 -2.15 -0.94 -5.92
N PHE A 30 -1.33 -1.01 -6.97
CA PHE A 30 -0.34 -2.07 -7.13
C PHE A 30 0.76 -1.98 -6.08
N ILE A 31 1.17 -3.12 -5.54
CA ILE A 31 2.40 -3.23 -4.72
C ILE A 31 3.62 -3.16 -5.64
N ARG A 32 3.62 -3.93 -6.72
CA ARG A 32 4.57 -3.80 -7.81
C ARG A 32 3.81 -3.47 -9.10
N PRO A 33 4.09 -2.34 -9.78
CA PRO A 33 3.47 -2.02 -11.05
C PRO A 33 3.72 -3.11 -12.09
N MET A 34 2.76 -3.31 -13.00
CA MET A 34 2.89 -4.34 -14.04
C MET A 34 4.09 -4.09 -14.98
N GLN A 35 4.36 -2.82 -15.34
CA GLN A 35 5.51 -2.48 -16.17
C GLN A 35 6.86 -2.86 -15.54
N ASP A 36 6.90 -2.95 -14.20
CA ASP A 36 8.09 -3.27 -13.44
C ASP A 36 8.15 -4.76 -13.07
N GLY A 37 7.26 -5.60 -13.62
CA GLY A 37 7.21 -7.05 -13.40
C GLY A 37 6.20 -7.50 -12.34
N GLY A 38 5.26 -6.65 -11.94
CA GLY A 38 4.16 -7.02 -11.05
C GLY A 38 3.08 -7.84 -11.74
N THR A 39 2.39 -8.70 -10.98
CA THR A 39 1.30 -9.53 -11.49
C THR A 39 -0.05 -8.81 -11.43
N LEU A 40 -0.93 -9.04 -12.41
CA LEU A 40 -2.32 -8.58 -12.35
C LEU A 40 -3.16 -9.55 -11.48
N HIS A 41 -2.95 -9.50 -10.17
CA HIS A 41 -3.63 -10.37 -9.22
C HIS A 41 -3.91 -9.64 -7.89
N VAL A 42 -4.94 -10.08 -7.16
CA VAL A 42 -5.42 -9.41 -5.94
C VAL A 42 -4.39 -9.38 -4.80
N ASN A 43 -3.42 -10.29 -4.80
CA ASN A 43 -2.33 -10.33 -3.82
C ASN A 43 -1.22 -9.29 -4.09
N ASN A 44 -1.17 -8.73 -5.30
CA ASN A 44 -0.26 -7.64 -5.69
C ASN A 44 -0.97 -6.28 -5.65
N LEU A 45 -2.10 -6.19 -4.96
CA LEU A 45 -2.91 -4.98 -4.88
C LEU A 45 -3.32 -4.71 -3.42
N LEU A 46 -3.36 -3.43 -3.08
CA LEU A 46 -3.91 -2.90 -1.84
C LEU A 46 -5.16 -2.09 -2.15
N PHE A 47 -6.08 -1.98 -1.19
CA PHE A 47 -7.15 -0.99 -1.26
C PHE A 47 -6.76 0.20 -0.39
N LEU A 48 -6.55 1.37 -0.99
CA LEU A 48 -6.00 2.54 -0.31
C LEU A 48 -6.85 3.77 -0.59
N ASP A 49 -6.94 4.67 0.39
CA ASP A 49 -7.39 6.05 0.13
C ASP A 49 -6.50 6.71 -0.94
N SER A 50 -7.04 7.67 -1.68
CA SER A 50 -6.32 8.33 -2.78
C SER A 50 -4.95 8.88 -2.35
N GLU A 51 -4.88 9.61 -1.22
CA GLU A 51 -3.62 10.16 -0.72
C GLU A 51 -2.62 9.05 -0.34
N ALA A 52 -3.06 8.04 0.41
CA ALA A 52 -2.22 6.90 0.78
C ALA A 52 -1.73 6.13 -0.45
N SER A 53 -2.56 6.01 -1.49
CA SER A 53 -2.19 5.42 -2.78
C SER A 53 -1.11 6.22 -3.49
N GLU A 54 -1.24 7.54 -3.58
CA GLU A 54 -0.24 8.38 -4.25
C GLU A 54 1.11 8.32 -3.53
N LEU A 55 1.11 8.49 -2.21
CA LEU A 55 2.33 8.39 -1.39
C LEU A 55 2.97 6.99 -1.45
N PHE A 56 2.17 5.95 -1.64
CA PHE A 56 2.70 4.60 -1.82
C PHE A 56 3.43 4.46 -3.16
N LYS A 57 2.82 4.94 -4.25
CA LYS A 57 3.39 4.89 -5.61
C LYS A 57 4.70 5.68 -5.74
N THR A 58 4.84 6.75 -4.98
CA THR A 58 6.05 7.59 -4.92
C THR A 58 7.07 7.09 -3.89
N PHE A 59 6.79 5.95 -3.25
CA PHE A 59 7.65 5.32 -2.25
C PHE A 59 7.90 6.21 -1.02
N ASP A 60 6.90 6.98 -0.58
CA ASP A 60 6.92 7.78 0.67
C ASP A 60 6.50 6.95 1.89
N TRP A 61 5.94 5.75 1.67
CA TRP A 61 5.77 4.75 2.70
C TRP A 61 5.84 3.34 2.10
N THR A 62 6.08 2.33 2.92
CA THR A 62 6.22 0.94 2.47
C THR A 62 5.69 -0.07 3.49
N ILE A 63 5.69 -1.36 3.12
CA ILE A 63 5.28 -2.47 3.98
C ILE A 63 6.53 -3.15 4.56
N GLY A 64 6.72 -2.99 5.86
CA GLY A 64 7.74 -3.66 6.65
C GLY A 64 7.43 -5.13 6.96
N PRO A 65 8.30 -5.81 7.72
CA PRO A 65 8.04 -7.16 8.24
C PRO A 65 6.71 -7.21 9.00
N HIS A 66 6.05 -8.37 8.98
CA HIS A 66 4.78 -8.59 9.69
C HIS A 66 3.68 -7.54 9.41
N LEU A 67 3.66 -7.02 8.17
CA LEU A 67 2.72 -6.00 7.69
C LEU A 67 2.85 -4.65 8.41
N GLN A 68 3.99 -4.32 8.97
CA GLN A 68 4.23 -2.98 9.53
C GLN A 68 4.10 -1.91 8.44
N ILE A 69 3.50 -0.78 8.79
CA ILE A 69 3.51 0.41 7.94
C ILE A 69 4.74 1.22 8.31
N VAL A 70 5.59 1.52 7.33
CA VAL A 70 6.79 2.34 7.50
C VAL A 70 6.62 3.59 6.67
N VAL A 71 6.55 4.75 7.31
CA VAL A 71 6.30 6.06 6.66
C VAL A 71 7.57 6.90 6.73
N ASP A 72 7.91 7.57 5.64
CA ASP A 72 8.87 8.67 5.67
C ASP A 72 8.17 9.96 6.09
N LEU A 73 8.50 10.44 7.29
CA LEU A 73 7.92 11.67 7.85
C LEU A 73 8.47 12.95 7.21
N PHE A 74 9.56 12.88 6.42
CA PHE A 74 10.06 14.03 5.68
C PHE A 74 9.32 14.24 4.37
N ALA A 75 8.90 13.15 3.72
CA ALA A 75 8.11 13.23 2.50
C ALA A 75 6.59 13.24 2.75
N ALA A 76 6.11 12.61 3.81
CA ALA A 76 4.71 12.65 4.21
C ALA A 76 4.44 13.78 5.22
N THR A 77 3.26 14.40 5.15
CA THR A 77 2.86 15.38 6.16
C THR A 77 2.62 14.70 7.51
N PRO A 78 2.88 15.39 8.65
CA PRO A 78 2.54 14.85 9.97
C PRO A 78 1.07 14.44 10.10
N ASP A 79 0.18 15.19 9.46
CA ASP A 79 -1.26 14.90 9.43
C ASP A 79 -1.55 13.57 8.72
N PHE A 80 -0.88 13.28 7.61
CA PHE A 80 -0.98 11.98 6.94
C PHE A 80 -0.50 10.84 7.85
N ALA A 81 0.67 11.01 8.50
CA ALA A 81 1.21 9.99 9.39
C ALA A 81 0.26 9.69 10.58
N ALA A 82 -0.51 10.68 11.03
CA ALA A 82 -1.53 10.49 12.06
C ALA A 82 -2.73 9.63 11.60
N THR A 83 -2.92 9.45 10.29
CA THR A 83 -3.99 8.60 9.73
C THR A 83 -3.63 7.11 9.67
N VAL A 84 -2.39 6.74 9.97
CA VAL A 84 -1.94 5.35 10.04
C VAL A 84 -2.84 4.56 10.99
N ASN A 85 -3.20 3.33 10.61
CA ASN A 85 -3.90 2.41 11.50
C ASN A 85 -3.21 2.41 12.88
N PRO A 86 -3.93 2.65 14.00
CA PRO A 86 -3.33 2.77 15.33
C PRO A 86 -2.46 1.58 15.78
N LYS A 87 -2.62 0.41 15.15
CA LYS A 87 -1.76 -0.76 15.38
C LYS A 87 -0.41 -0.70 14.66
N GLY A 88 -0.15 0.34 13.86
CA GLY A 88 1.04 0.49 13.01
C GLY A 88 1.16 -0.59 11.93
N LYS A 89 0.06 -1.28 11.60
CA LYS A 89 0.05 -2.43 10.69
C LYS A 89 -0.99 -2.25 9.60
N LEU A 90 -0.65 -2.73 8.41
CA LEU A 90 -1.56 -2.81 7.29
C LEU A 90 -2.77 -3.69 7.68
N LEU A 91 -3.97 -3.20 7.40
CA LEU A 91 -5.20 -3.95 7.59
C LEU A 91 -5.54 -4.72 6.31
N LEU A 92 -5.60 -6.04 6.42
CA LEU A 92 -6.06 -6.92 5.36
C LEU A 92 -7.32 -7.65 5.83
N LYS A 93 -8.44 -7.45 5.13
CA LYS A 93 -9.69 -8.22 5.38
C LYS A 93 -9.73 -9.54 4.62
N SER A 94 -8.93 -9.66 3.55
CA SER A 94 -8.77 -10.91 2.81
C SER A 94 -7.82 -11.85 3.52
N LEU A 95 -8.10 -13.16 3.43
CA LEU A 95 -7.19 -14.23 3.86
C LEU A 95 -6.06 -14.48 2.85
N ALA A 96 -6.16 -13.90 1.64
CA ALA A 96 -5.09 -14.03 0.65
C ALA A 96 -3.83 -13.31 1.17
N ALA A 97 -2.75 -14.07 1.28
CA ALA A 97 -1.44 -13.49 1.56
C ALA A 97 -1.02 -12.57 0.41
N LEU A 98 -0.34 -11.46 0.75
CA LEU A 98 0.25 -10.58 -0.25
C LEU A 98 1.36 -11.30 -1.02
N ASP A 99 1.56 -10.88 -2.26
CA ASP A 99 2.71 -11.28 -3.07
C ASP A 99 4.00 -10.79 -2.40
N GLN A 100 4.77 -11.73 -1.84
CA GLN A 100 5.96 -11.39 -1.05
C GLN A 100 7.09 -10.83 -1.90
N ASP A 101 7.19 -11.23 -3.17
CA ASP A 101 8.21 -10.71 -4.09
C ASP A 101 7.88 -9.27 -4.47
N ALA A 102 6.60 -8.96 -4.69
CA ALA A 102 6.16 -7.59 -4.90
C ALA A 102 6.42 -6.70 -3.66
N VAL A 103 6.11 -7.20 -2.46
CA VAL A 103 6.39 -6.47 -1.20
C VAL A 103 7.90 -6.22 -1.03
N ALA A 104 8.74 -7.22 -1.31
CA ALA A 104 10.18 -7.09 -1.24
C ALA A 104 10.69 -6.04 -2.25
N TRP A 105 10.20 -6.09 -3.49
CA TRP A 105 10.53 -5.10 -4.52
C TRP A 105 10.14 -3.68 -4.08
N HIS A 106 8.92 -3.49 -3.56
CA HIS A 106 8.45 -2.17 -3.14
C HIS A 106 9.31 -1.59 -2.00
N ARG A 107 9.71 -2.44 -1.05
CA ARG A 107 10.63 -2.06 0.03
C ARG A 107 12.00 -1.66 -0.50
N GLN A 108 12.51 -2.34 -1.52
CA GLN A 108 13.78 -1.96 -2.15
C GLN A 108 13.69 -0.58 -2.81
N GLN A 109 12.60 -0.27 -3.51
CA GLN A 109 12.39 1.06 -4.11
C GLN A 109 12.32 2.16 -3.06
N PHE A 110 11.56 1.91 -1.97
CA PHE A 110 11.54 2.78 -0.80
C PHE A 110 12.95 3.03 -0.27
N ILE A 111 13.73 1.99 0.02
CA ILE A 111 15.11 2.17 0.53
C ILE A 111 15.99 2.92 -0.47
N ALA A 112 15.93 2.57 -1.76
CA ALA A 112 16.75 3.20 -2.80
C ALA A 112 16.50 4.71 -2.91
N LYS A 113 15.24 5.14 -2.80
CA LYS A 113 14.87 6.57 -2.74
C LYS A 113 15.57 7.31 -1.61
N HIS A 114 15.60 6.72 -0.42
CA HIS A 114 16.14 7.37 0.79
C HIS A 114 17.65 7.29 0.89
N LEU A 115 18.29 6.30 0.24
CA LEU A 115 19.74 6.24 0.11
C LEU A 115 20.30 7.18 -0.97
N SER A 116 19.44 7.62 -1.89
CA SER A 116 19.81 8.54 -2.98
C SER A 116 19.47 10.00 -2.66
N ALA A 117 18.90 10.28 -1.49
CA ALA A 117 18.62 11.63 -1.02
C ALA A 117 19.93 12.29 -0.54
N PRO A 118 20.28 13.49 -1.05
CA PRO A 118 21.49 14.22 -0.66
C PRO A 118 21.47 14.69 0.80
#